data_AF-A0AAQ3X4K1-F1
#
_entry.id   AF-A0AAQ3X4K1-F1
#
_cell.length_a   1.000
_cell.length_b   1.000
_cell.length_c   1.000
_cell.angle_alpha   90.00
_cell.angle_beta   90.00
_cell.angle_gamma   90.00
#
_symmetry.space_group_name_H-M   'P 1'
#
loop_
_entity.id
_entity.type
_entity.pdbx_description
1 polymer ?
#
loop_
_entity_poly.entity_id
_entity_poly.type
_entity_poly.pdbx_seq_one_letter_code
_entity_poly.pdbx_strand_id
1 'polypeptide(L)'
;MVTQMAYYTHQMHYHKGEPNPGLCSGRLSQQYQVNCFSCVEASRLNFLYFNQDRLRCETYQGISDAVVHGAATGRDVGIKKSLPASHIGGKRYMQQNYHDRMAIACAYGPPHKFTTFTCNPNWDEIEDALRFEPGQKASYRSDIVVRVFHMKLQEYLSDIKEGRIFGSVCAVAHSNEFQKRGLPHSHILVWQCDTGREPSAEDIDTYISVELPDPSMDPLGFSLVQEFMIHGPCGPFNPNSQCMKNGKCTKNYPKPFRIDTSFDPEGYPLYRRQDNRITVWKNGVQLDNRWVVPHNLAVPKKYQAHINVEA
;
A
#
# COMPACT_ATOMS: atom_id res chain seq x y z
N MET A 1 17.63 -28.11 -15.03
CA MET A 1 18.44 -27.02 -14.43
C MET A 1 17.55 -26.24 -13.48
N VAL A 2 17.92 -26.11 -12.21
CA VAL A 2 17.14 -25.38 -11.19
C VAL A 2 17.64 -23.93 -11.15
N THR A 3 16.74 -22.95 -11.18
CA THR A 3 17.13 -21.53 -11.07
C THR A 3 17.56 -21.22 -9.63
N GLN A 4 18.42 -20.21 -9.45
CA GLN A 4 18.85 -19.79 -8.11
C GLN A 4 17.67 -19.39 -7.21
N MET A 5 16.64 -18.75 -7.79
CA MET A 5 15.39 -18.44 -7.09
C MET A 5 14.65 -19.70 -6.63
N ALA A 6 14.52 -20.70 -7.51
CA ALA A 6 13.85 -21.96 -7.16
C ALA A 6 14.62 -22.72 -6.07
N TYR A 7 15.96 -22.71 -6.11
CA TYR A 7 16.80 -23.28 -5.06
C TYR A 7 16.56 -22.61 -3.70
N TYR A 8 16.65 -21.28 -3.60
CA TYR A 8 16.42 -20.59 -2.33
C TYR A 8 14.97 -20.72 -1.84
N THR A 9 14.00 -20.70 -2.75
CA THR A 9 12.58 -20.89 -2.41
C THR A 9 12.34 -22.27 -1.80
N HIS A 10 12.98 -23.31 -2.34
CA HIS A 10 12.92 -24.66 -1.78
C HIS A 10 13.56 -24.73 -0.38
N GLN A 11 14.75 -24.14 -0.21
CA GLN A 11 15.43 -24.11 1.10
C GLN A 11 14.63 -23.35 2.17
N MET A 12 13.88 -22.31 1.77
CA MET A 12 13.01 -21.53 2.65
C MET A 12 11.57 -22.04 2.65
N HIS A 13 11.30 -23.23 2.12
CA HIS A 13 9.97 -23.79 2.16
C HIS A 13 9.65 -24.30 3.56
N TYR A 14 8.41 -24.08 3.98
CA TYR A 14 7.97 -24.57 5.28
C TYR A 14 7.69 -26.07 5.20
N HIS A 15 8.28 -26.83 6.12
CA HIS A 15 8.06 -28.26 6.26
C HIS A 15 7.61 -28.56 7.69
N LYS A 16 6.39 -29.11 7.83
CA LYS A 16 5.79 -29.35 9.14
C LYS A 16 6.64 -30.34 9.94
N GLY A 17 7.05 -29.93 11.14
CA GLY A 17 7.85 -30.77 12.04
C GLY A 17 9.35 -30.81 11.72
N GLU A 18 9.81 -30.05 10.71
CA GLU A 18 11.22 -29.97 10.35
C GLU A 18 11.77 -28.58 10.70
N PRO A 19 12.94 -28.48 11.35
CA PRO A 19 13.57 -27.19 11.58
C PRO A 19 14.01 -26.58 10.25
N ASN A 20 13.60 -25.34 9.98
CA ASN A 20 14.09 -24.56 8.84
C ASN A 20 14.96 -23.39 9.32
N PRO A 21 16.31 -23.51 9.31
CA PRO A 21 17.20 -22.42 9.71
C PRO A 21 17.01 -21.13 8.92
N GLY A 22 16.57 -21.23 7.66
CA GLY A 22 16.26 -20.11 6.78
C GLY A 22 15.01 -19.31 7.16
N LEU A 23 14.16 -19.85 8.05
CA LEU A 23 12.94 -19.21 8.54
C LEU A 23 12.90 -18.99 10.07
N CYS A 24 13.57 -19.85 10.84
CA CYS A 24 13.36 -19.92 12.30
C CYS A 24 14.47 -19.24 13.15
N SER A 25 15.41 -18.53 12.54
CA SER A 25 16.54 -17.87 13.21
C SER A 25 16.33 -16.36 13.43
N GLY A 26 15.08 -15.90 13.43
CA GLY A 26 14.72 -14.51 13.70
C GLY A 26 15.35 -13.53 12.70
N ARG A 27 16.04 -12.50 13.20
CA ARG A 27 16.73 -11.51 12.37
C ARG A 27 17.81 -12.11 11.44
N LEU A 28 18.45 -13.21 11.85
CA LEU A 28 19.43 -13.88 10.99
C LEU A 28 18.78 -14.49 9.75
N SER A 29 17.58 -15.06 9.89
CA SER A 29 16.79 -15.55 8.76
C SER A 29 16.42 -14.42 7.80
N GLN A 30 16.06 -13.24 8.32
CA GLN A 30 15.77 -12.07 7.48
C GLN A 30 17.00 -11.59 6.71
N GLN A 31 18.16 -11.53 7.37
CA GLN A 31 19.42 -11.18 6.70
C GLN A 31 19.79 -12.19 5.61
N TYR A 32 19.62 -13.48 5.90
CA TYR A 32 19.82 -14.55 4.93
C TYR A 32 18.90 -14.39 3.71
N GLN A 33 17.60 -14.13 3.93
CA GLN A 33 16.63 -13.89 2.85
C GLN A 33 17.02 -12.70 1.96
N VAL A 34 17.41 -11.56 2.55
CA VAL A 34 17.87 -10.38 1.80
C VAL A 34 19.13 -10.68 0.99
N ASN A 35 20.07 -11.44 1.55
CA ASN A 35 21.28 -11.83 0.85
C ASN A 35 20.97 -12.77 -0.33
N CYS A 36 20.15 -13.80 -0.10
CA CYS A 36 19.68 -14.71 -1.16
C CYS A 36 19.00 -13.94 -2.31
N PHE A 37 18.11 -12.99 -1.98
CA PHE A 37 17.45 -12.17 -2.99
C PHE A 37 18.45 -11.30 -3.75
N SER A 38 19.43 -10.71 -3.07
CA SER A 38 20.51 -9.93 -3.70
C SER A 38 21.33 -10.77 -4.68
N CYS A 39 21.64 -12.03 -4.33
CA CYS A 39 22.31 -12.94 -5.25
C CYS A 39 21.46 -13.28 -6.48
N VAL A 40 20.15 -13.52 -6.30
CA VAL A 40 19.22 -13.75 -7.42
C VAL A 40 19.16 -12.55 -8.35
N GLU A 41 19.07 -11.33 -7.80
CA GLU A 41 19.05 -10.10 -8.58
C GLU A 41 20.37 -9.87 -9.32
N ALA A 42 21.52 -10.11 -8.68
CA ALA A 42 22.82 -10.04 -9.34
C ALA A 42 22.92 -11.03 -10.51
N SER A 43 22.46 -12.27 -10.33
CA SER A 43 22.42 -13.27 -11.40
C SER A 43 21.50 -12.86 -12.56
N ARG A 44 20.32 -12.29 -12.27
CA ARG A 44 19.41 -11.76 -13.30
C ARG A 44 20.03 -10.60 -14.06
N LEU A 45 20.67 -9.66 -13.36
CA LEU A 45 21.35 -8.52 -13.97
C LEU A 45 22.53 -8.97 -14.83
N ASN A 46 23.33 -9.94 -14.37
CA ASN A 46 24.40 -10.53 -15.15
C ASN A 46 23.86 -11.15 -16.45
N PHE A 47 22.76 -11.91 -16.37
CA PHE A 47 22.12 -12.46 -17.57
C PHE A 47 21.71 -11.35 -18.54
N LEU A 48 21.01 -10.32 -18.05
CA LEU A 48 20.60 -9.18 -18.88
C LEU A 48 21.81 -8.45 -19.48
N TYR A 49 22.88 -8.30 -18.72
CA TYR A 49 24.11 -7.63 -19.14
C TYR A 49 24.83 -8.40 -20.26
N PHE A 50 24.98 -9.72 -20.13
CA PHE A 50 25.73 -10.55 -21.09
C PHE A 50 24.90 -11.04 -22.29
N ASN A 51 23.58 -10.89 -22.27
CA ASN A 51 22.69 -11.38 -23.34
C ASN A 51 21.96 -10.26 -24.09
N GLN A 52 22.44 -9.01 -24.03
CA GLN A 52 21.78 -7.87 -24.70
C GLN A 52 21.54 -8.11 -26.21
N ASP A 53 22.47 -8.73 -26.93
CA ASP A 53 22.31 -8.98 -28.38
C ASP A 53 21.20 -9.99 -28.71
N ARG A 54 20.84 -10.84 -27.74
CA ARG A 54 19.78 -11.85 -27.86
C ARG A 54 18.43 -11.34 -27.39
N LEU A 55 18.44 -10.32 -26.53
CA LEU A 55 17.24 -9.67 -26.02
C LEU A 55 16.85 -8.58 -27.01
N ARG A 56 15.57 -8.46 -27.35
CA ARG A 56 15.05 -7.32 -28.13
C ARG A 56 15.04 -6.05 -27.25
N CYS A 57 16.18 -5.69 -26.69
CA CYS A 57 16.40 -4.44 -25.99
C CYS A 57 16.54 -3.37 -27.07
N GLU A 58 15.39 -2.80 -27.49
CA GLU A 58 15.33 -1.72 -28.47
C GLU A 58 16.37 -0.65 -28.14
N THR A 59 17.39 -0.58 -29.01
CA THR A 59 18.56 0.29 -28.98
C THR A 59 18.23 1.73 -29.37
N TYR A 60 17.00 1.99 -29.82
CA TYR A 60 16.60 3.24 -30.47
C TYR A 60 16.63 4.47 -29.55
N GLN A 61 16.21 4.35 -28.28
CA GLN A 61 16.15 5.52 -27.41
C GLN A 61 17.55 6.06 -27.03
N GLY A 62 18.53 5.17 -26.83
CA GLY A 62 19.90 5.57 -26.52
C GLY A 62 20.59 6.27 -27.69
N ILE A 63 20.27 5.84 -28.92
CA ILE A 63 20.74 6.47 -30.16
C ILE A 63 20.04 7.82 -30.35
N SER A 64 18.72 7.88 -30.16
CA SER A 64 17.94 9.13 -30.25
C SER A 64 18.42 10.19 -29.26
N ASP A 65 18.63 9.83 -27.99
CA ASP A 65 19.11 10.75 -26.97
C ASP A 65 20.52 11.27 -27.29
N ALA A 66 21.42 10.41 -27.79
CA ALA A 66 22.79 10.81 -28.16
C ALA A 66 22.82 11.74 -29.39
N VAL A 67 21.97 11.47 -30.38
CA VAL A 67 21.80 12.33 -31.56
C VAL A 67 21.22 13.70 -31.16
N VAL A 68 20.24 13.74 -30.24
CA VAL A 68 19.66 15.00 -29.72
C VAL A 68 20.68 15.85 -28.96
N HIS A 69 21.66 15.25 -28.29
CA HIS A 69 22.74 15.97 -27.58
C HIS A 69 23.96 16.30 -28.46
N GLY A 70 23.86 16.17 -29.79
CA GLY A 70 24.90 16.58 -30.72
C GLY A 70 26.08 15.62 -30.84
N ALA A 71 25.92 14.36 -30.41
CA ALA A 71 26.95 13.34 -30.62
C ALA A 71 27.06 13.02 -32.13
N ALA A 72 28.14 13.50 -32.76
CA ALA A 72 28.41 13.32 -34.19
C ALA A 72 29.23 12.06 -34.50
N THR A 73 29.80 11.40 -33.48
CA THR A 73 30.59 10.18 -33.64
C THR A 73 30.15 9.11 -32.65
N GLY A 74 30.19 7.83 -33.07
CA GLY A 74 29.81 6.70 -32.21
C GLY A 74 30.73 6.46 -31.01
N ARG A 75 31.76 7.30 -30.79
CA ARG A 75 32.65 7.25 -29.61
C ARG A 75 32.00 7.73 -28.33
N ASP A 76 31.08 8.69 -28.42
CA ASP A 76 30.36 9.25 -27.26
C ASP A 76 29.15 8.39 -26.87
N VAL A 77 28.77 7.45 -27.73
CA VAL A 77 27.73 6.47 -27.49
C VAL A 77 28.37 5.21 -26.91
N GLY A 78 28.75 5.26 -25.63
CA GLY A 78 29.04 4.03 -24.90
C GLY A 78 27.87 3.04 -25.07
N ILE A 79 28.16 1.74 -25.23
CA ILE A 79 27.11 0.72 -25.39
C ILE A 79 26.25 0.72 -24.12
N LYS A 80 25.14 1.46 -24.16
CA LYS A 80 24.24 1.64 -23.03
C LYS A 80 23.39 0.39 -22.91
N LYS A 81 23.86 -0.57 -22.13
CA LYS A 81 23.08 -1.77 -21.80
C LYS A 81 21.83 -1.35 -21.05
N SER A 82 20.67 -1.69 -21.59
CA SER A 82 19.38 -1.22 -21.08
C SER A 82 18.63 -2.37 -20.40
N LEU A 83 18.06 -2.08 -19.24
CA LEU A 83 17.16 -3.02 -18.57
C LEU A 83 15.79 -2.95 -19.24
N PRO A 84 15.19 -4.10 -19.61
CA PRO A 84 13.86 -4.15 -20.21
C PRO A 84 12.78 -3.71 -19.21
N ALA A 85 11.59 -3.35 -19.71
CA ALA A 85 10.45 -3.00 -18.86
C ALA A 85 9.97 -4.18 -17.99
N SER A 86 10.31 -5.43 -18.35
CA SER A 86 10.04 -6.63 -17.55
C SER A 86 10.94 -6.78 -16.32
N HIS A 87 12.03 -6.00 -16.21
CA HIS A 87 12.87 -6.00 -15.00
C HIS A 87 12.26 -5.09 -13.93
N ILE A 88 11.56 -5.72 -12.98
CA ILE A 88 10.87 -5.06 -11.86
C ILE A 88 11.82 -4.12 -11.12
N GLY A 89 11.35 -2.91 -10.82
CA GLY A 89 12.14 -1.88 -10.14
C GLY A 89 13.11 -1.10 -11.04
N GLY A 90 13.32 -1.52 -12.29
CA GLY A 90 14.13 -0.78 -13.26
C GLY A 90 13.46 0.50 -13.78
N LYS A 91 14.25 1.41 -14.36
CA LYS A 91 13.74 2.69 -14.91
C LYS A 91 12.59 2.48 -15.92
N ARG A 92 12.76 1.56 -16.87
CA ARG A 92 11.73 1.28 -17.89
C ARG A 92 10.48 0.65 -17.30
N TYR A 93 10.61 -0.22 -16.30
CA TYR A 93 9.47 -0.78 -15.57
C TYR A 93 8.66 0.33 -14.89
N MET A 94 9.33 1.25 -14.20
CA MET A 94 8.67 2.39 -13.54
C MET A 94 8.01 3.33 -14.55
N GLN A 95 8.67 3.61 -15.68
CA GLN A 95 8.11 4.44 -16.76
C GLN A 95 6.89 3.78 -17.42
N GLN A 96 6.94 2.47 -17.70
CA GLN A 96 5.81 1.75 -18.26
C GLN A 96 4.60 1.81 -17.32
N ASN A 97 4.79 1.48 -16.04
CA ASN A 97 3.71 1.54 -15.05
C ASN A 97 3.13 2.96 -14.90
N TYR A 98 3.97 4.00 -15.03
CA TYR A 98 3.52 5.38 -15.04
C TYR A 98 2.66 5.68 -16.28
N HIS A 99 3.14 5.32 -17.48
CA HIS A 99 2.39 5.50 -18.72
C HIS A 99 1.06 4.73 -18.73
N ASP A 100 1.04 3.50 -18.22
CA ASP A 100 -0.19 2.70 -18.14
C ASP A 100 -1.23 3.37 -17.22
N ARG A 101 -0.80 3.92 -16.08
CA ARG A 101 -1.68 4.69 -15.19
C ARG A 101 -2.16 5.99 -15.82
N MET A 102 -1.27 6.68 -16.55
CA MET A 102 -1.66 7.88 -17.28
C MET A 102 -2.65 7.56 -18.40
N ALA A 103 -2.51 6.43 -19.09
CA ALA A 103 -3.46 6.00 -20.11
C ALA A 103 -4.85 5.75 -19.51
N ILE A 104 -4.92 5.14 -18.32
CA ILE A 104 -6.19 4.98 -17.57
C ILE A 104 -6.78 6.36 -17.23
N ALA A 105 -5.98 7.28 -16.69
CA ALA A 105 -6.45 8.62 -16.34
C ALA A 105 -6.88 9.44 -17.58
N CYS A 106 -6.21 9.27 -18.72
CA CYS A 106 -6.63 9.90 -19.98
C CYS A 106 -7.95 9.32 -20.50
N ALA A 107 -8.21 8.03 -20.28
CA ALA A 107 -9.42 7.37 -20.74
C ALA A 107 -10.64 7.66 -19.84
N TYR A 108 -10.43 7.73 -18.52
CA TYR A 108 -11.52 7.81 -17.53
C TYR A 108 -11.53 9.10 -16.70
N GLY A 109 -10.61 10.04 -16.95
CA GLY A 109 -10.46 11.25 -16.14
C GLY A 109 -9.75 11.00 -14.80
N PRO A 110 -9.86 11.93 -13.84
CA PRO A 110 -9.30 11.73 -12.51
C PRO A 110 -9.95 10.53 -11.79
N PRO A 111 -9.21 9.85 -10.89
CA PRO A 111 -9.79 8.80 -10.06
C PRO A 111 -10.86 9.37 -9.14
N HIS A 112 -11.91 8.59 -8.89
CA HIS A 112 -13.06 9.01 -8.07
C HIS A 112 -12.89 8.69 -6.59
N LYS A 113 -11.98 7.77 -6.26
CA LYS A 113 -11.68 7.34 -4.90
C LYS A 113 -10.21 6.96 -4.79
N PHE A 114 -9.65 7.23 -3.62
CA PHE A 114 -8.34 6.78 -3.21
C PHE A 114 -8.47 5.97 -1.93
N THR A 115 -7.88 4.77 -1.90
CA THR A 115 -7.84 3.97 -0.68
C THR A 115 -6.43 3.46 -0.41
N THR A 116 -6.07 3.42 0.87
CA THR A 116 -4.78 2.88 1.32
C THR A 116 -5.02 1.70 2.24
N PHE A 117 -4.68 0.51 1.79
CA PHE A 117 -4.78 -0.72 2.57
C PHE A 117 -3.45 -0.98 3.29
N THR A 118 -3.45 -0.96 4.62
CA THR A 118 -2.24 -1.24 5.43
C THR A 118 -2.34 -2.61 6.06
N CYS A 119 -1.26 -3.40 5.98
CA CYS A 119 -1.21 -4.72 6.60
C CYS A 119 -1.44 -4.65 8.12
N ASN A 120 -2.21 -5.61 8.64
CA ASN A 120 -2.33 -5.88 10.08
C ASN A 120 -1.43 -7.09 10.42
N PRO A 121 -0.44 -6.97 11.33
CA PRO A 121 0.42 -8.09 11.67
C PRO A 121 -0.23 -9.08 12.65
N ASN A 122 -1.41 -8.73 13.19
CA ASN A 122 -2.18 -9.48 14.18
C ASN A 122 -3.42 -10.14 13.55
N TRP A 123 -3.43 -10.36 12.23
CA TRP A 123 -4.48 -11.17 11.63
C TRP A 123 -4.40 -12.61 12.14
N ASP A 124 -5.56 -13.21 12.37
CA ASP A 124 -5.68 -14.58 12.88
C ASP A 124 -4.90 -15.57 12.01
N GLU A 125 -4.85 -15.40 10.68
CA GLU A 125 -4.08 -16.28 9.80
C GLU A 125 -2.56 -16.22 10.07
N ILE A 126 -2.04 -15.08 10.53
CA ILE A 126 -0.64 -14.92 10.94
C ILE A 126 -0.44 -15.59 12.30
N GLU A 127 -1.32 -15.32 13.26
CA GLU A 127 -1.21 -15.88 14.61
C GLU A 127 -1.31 -17.41 14.60
N ASP A 128 -2.27 -17.97 13.87
CA ASP A 128 -2.46 -19.40 13.72
C ASP A 128 -1.26 -20.07 13.02
N ALA A 129 -0.67 -19.42 12.00
CA ALA A 129 0.53 -19.91 11.35
C ALA A 129 1.75 -19.92 12.30
N LEU A 130 1.84 -18.95 13.21
CA LEU A 130 2.93 -18.85 14.19
C LEU A 130 2.72 -19.72 15.43
N ARG A 131 1.47 -20.10 15.75
CA ARG A 131 1.14 -20.93 16.91
C ARG A 131 1.91 -22.26 16.92
N PHE A 132 2.19 -22.81 15.74
CA PHE A 132 2.94 -24.07 15.59
C PHE A 132 4.47 -23.90 15.59
N GLU A 133 4.97 -22.66 15.75
CA GLU A 133 6.40 -22.31 15.70
C GLU A 133 6.83 -21.58 16.98
N PRO A 134 7.06 -22.30 18.10
CA PRO A 134 7.37 -21.70 19.40
C PRO A 134 8.51 -20.69 19.33
N GLY A 135 8.28 -19.50 19.89
CA GLY A 135 9.27 -18.41 19.95
C GLY A 135 9.36 -17.52 18.70
N GLN A 136 8.66 -17.86 17.60
CA GLN A 136 8.55 -16.96 16.45
C GLN A 136 7.56 -15.82 16.69
N LYS A 137 7.81 -14.69 16.04
CA LYS A 137 6.94 -13.49 16.06
C LYS A 137 6.67 -13.06 14.62
N ALA A 138 5.56 -12.35 14.38
CA ALA A 138 5.24 -11.80 13.06
C ALA A 138 6.38 -10.94 12.51
N SER A 139 7.05 -10.18 13.38
CA SER A 139 8.22 -9.34 13.03
C SER A 139 9.46 -10.13 12.60
N TYR A 140 9.51 -11.45 12.82
CA TYR A 140 10.58 -12.35 12.37
C TYR A 140 10.19 -13.15 11.12
N ARG A 141 8.89 -13.31 10.87
CA ARG A 141 8.32 -14.12 9.78
C ARG A 141 7.66 -13.25 8.72
N SER A 142 8.47 -12.39 8.09
CA SER A 142 8.03 -11.52 6.99
C SER A 142 7.45 -12.30 5.82
N ASP A 143 7.90 -13.55 5.61
CA ASP A 143 7.34 -14.45 4.60
C ASP A 143 5.85 -14.74 4.85
N ILE A 144 5.43 -14.95 6.10
CA ILE A 144 4.01 -15.16 6.45
C ILE A 144 3.24 -13.85 6.34
N VAL A 145 3.75 -12.78 6.96
CA VAL A 145 3.08 -11.47 6.98
C VAL A 145 2.80 -10.97 5.57
N VAL A 146 3.79 -11.04 4.67
CA VAL A 146 3.65 -10.58 3.28
C VAL A 146 2.70 -11.48 2.48
N ARG A 147 2.68 -12.80 2.72
CA ARG A 147 1.73 -13.72 2.08
C ARG A 147 0.30 -13.43 2.49
N VAL A 148 0.04 -13.28 3.80
CA VAL A 148 -1.31 -12.96 4.29
C VAL A 148 -1.76 -11.59 3.80
N PHE A 149 -0.89 -10.57 3.86
CA PHE A 149 -1.16 -9.27 3.26
C PHE A 149 -1.52 -9.38 1.78
N HIS A 150 -0.76 -10.14 1.00
CA HIS A 150 -1.02 -10.32 -0.42
C HIS A 150 -2.40 -10.96 -0.65
N MET A 151 -2.76 -12.00 0.11
CA MET A 151 -4.07 -12.65 0.00
C MET A 151 -5.21 -11.68 0.34
N LYS A 152 -5.12 -10.95 1.46
CA LYS A 152 -6.13 -9.95 1.86
C LYS A 152 -6.24 -8.81 0.86
N LEU A 153 -5.13 -8.35 0.31
CA LEU A 153 -5.11 -7.32 -0.74
C LEU A 153 -5.75 -7.82 -2.04
N GLN A 154 -5.49 -9.06 -2.46
CA GLN A 154 -6.15 -9.63 -3.65
C GLN A 154 -7.66 -9.74 -3.44
N GLU A 155 -8.09 -10.18 -2.25
CA GLU A 155 -9.51 -10.20 -1.90
C GLU A 155 -10.11 -8.79 -1.96
N TYR A 156 -9.44 -7.78 -1.39
CA TYR A 156 -9.90 -6.39 -1.43
C TYR A 156 -10.00 -5.83 -2.85
N LEU A 157 -9.01 -6.11 -3.70
CA LEU A 157 -9.06 -5.71 -5.10
C LEU A 157 -10.19 -6.42 -5.87
N SER A 158 -10.50 -7.67 -5.53
CA SER A 158 -11.63 -8.40 -6.12
C SER A 158 -12.96 -7.76 -5.70
N ASP A 159 -13.13 -7.48 -4.41
CA ASP A 159 -14.31 -6.82 -3.87
C ASP A 159 -14.55 -5.44 -4.49
N ILE A 160 -13.49 -4.66 -4.72
CA ILE A 160 -13.57 -3.39 -5.44
C ILE A 160 -14.04 -3.62 -6.89
N LYS A 161 -13.39 -4.53 -7.63
CA LYS A 161 -13.68 -4.77 -9.04
C LYS A 161 -15.09 -5.33 -9.28
N GLU A 162 -15.58 -6.12 -8.35
CA GLU A 162 -16.94 -6.68 -8.36
C GLU A 162 -18.00 -5.69 -7.85
N GLY A 163 -17.57 -4.49 -7.44
CA GLY A 163 -18.43 -3.42 -6.97
C GLY A 163 -19.07 -3.64 -5.61
N ARG A 164 -18.54 -4.59 -4.81
CA ARG A 164 -19.03 -4.89 -3.46
C ARG A 164 -18.73 -3.79 -2.44
N ILE A 165 -17.71 -2.98 -2.68
CA ILE A 165 -17.31 -1.87 -1.78
C ILE A 165 -17.73 -0.51 -2.30
N PHE A 166 -17.47 -0.24 -3.59
CA PHE A 166 -17.63 1.09 -4.18
C PHE A 166 -18.65 1.13 -5.34
N GLY A 167 -19.50 0.11 -5.50
CA GLY A 167 -20.40 0.03 -6.66
C GLY A 167 -19.65 -0.23 -7.97
N SER A 168 -20.27 0.06 -9.11
CA SER A 168 -19.70 -0.25 -10.43
C SER A 168 -18.34 0.42 -10.67
N VAL A 169 -17.31 -0.38 -11.02
CA VAL A 169 -15.92 0.08 -11.23
C VAL A 169 -15.45 -0.21 -12.65
N CYS A 170 -14.91 0.82 -13.31
CA CYS A 170 -14.41 0.76 -14.68
C CYS A 170 -12.90 0.51 -14.74
N ALA A 171 -12.14 1.03 -13.77
CA ALA A 171 -10.71 0.80 -13.68
C ALA A 171 -10.21 0.82 -12.22
N VAL A 172 -9.14 0.07 -11.97
CA VAL A 172 -8.42 0.08 -10.70
C VAL A 172 -6.93 0.08 -11.00
N ALA A 173 -6.19 0.99 -10.37
CA ALA A 173 -4.73 0.98 -10.37
C ALA A 173 -4.23 0.89 -8.94
N HIS A 174 -3.18 0.13 -8.68
CA HIS A 174 -2.58 0.08 -7.35
C HIS A 174 -1.06 0.02 -7.39
N SER A 175 -0.45 0.39 -6.27
CA SER A 175 0.98 0.22 -6.01
C SER A 175 1.20 -0.25 -4.58
N ASN A 176 1.97 -1.32 -4.43
CA ASN A 176 2.42 -1.78 -3.13
C ASN A 176 3.72 -1.09 -2.76
N GLU A 177 3.79 -0.61 -1.53
CA GLU A 177 4.97 0.02 -0.96
C GLU A 177 5.36 -0.70 0.33
N PHE A 178 6.66 -0.95 0.47
CA PHE A 178 7.25 -1.48 1.68
C PHE A 178 7.99 -0.35 2.38
N GLN A 179 7.38 0.22 3.41
CA GLN A 179 8.03 1.28 4.18
C GLN A 179 9.23 0.70 4.95
N LYS A 180 10.34 1.44 5.01
CA LYS A 180 11.57 1.01 5.72
C LYS A 180 11.36 0.62 7.20
N ARG A 181 10.25 1.05 7.81
CA ARG A 181 9.91 0.84 9.23
C ARG A 181 8.45 0.41 9.45
N GLY A 182 7.71 0.17 8.37
CA GLY A 182 6.28 -0.11 8.40
C GLY A 182 5.97 -1.47 7.80
N LEU A 183 4.76 -1.92 8.04
CA LEU A 183 4.23 -3.09 7.36
C LEU A 183 3.90 -2.72 5.90
N PRO A 184 3.77 -3.71 5.01
CA PRO A 184 3.37 -3.44 3.63
C PRO A 184 2.05 -2.68 3.58
N HIS A 185 1.94 -1.73 2.66
CA HIS A 185 0.68 -1.07 2.35
C HIS A 185 0.49 -0.93 0.85
N SER A 186 -0.75 -0.81 0.43
CA SER A 186 -1.13 -0.61 -0.97
C SER A 186 -1.89 0.70 -1.13
N HIS A 187 -1.45 1.52 -2.06
CA HIS A 187 -2.19 2.70 -2.52
C HIS A 187 -2.99 2.30 -3.76
N ILE A 188 -4.30 2.54 -3.72
CA ILE A 188 -5.26 2.07 -4.72
C ILE A 188 -6.08 3.27 -5.20
N LEU A 189 -6.14 3.43 -6.52
CA LEU A 189 -6.98 4.39 -7.22
C LEU A 189 -8.14 3.64 -7.88
N VAL A 190 -9.35 4.18 -7.74
CA VAL A 190 -10.57 3.56 -8.27
C VAL A 190 -11.30 4.55 -9.17
N TRP A 191 -11.69 4.09 -10.36
CA TRP A 191 -12.56 4.81 -11.29
C TRP A 191 -13.91 4.10 -11.32
N GLN A 192 -14.96 4.80 -10.89
CA GLN A 192 -16.32 4.28 -10.96
C GLN A 192 -16.87 4.41 -12.39
N CYS A 193 -17.76 3.49 -12.77
CA CYS A 193 -18.44 3.59 -14.06
C CYS A 193 -19.59 4.59 -13.98
N ASP A 194 -19.68 5.43 -15.01
CA ASP A 194 -20.83 6.27 -15.36
C ASP A 194 -21.46 7.00 -14.15
N THR A 195 -20.68 7.89 -13.53
CA THR A 195 -21.16 8.68 -12.40
C THR A 195 -22.20 9.71 -12.81
N GLY A 196 -22.25 10.12 -14.08
CA GLY A 196 -23.23 11.06 -14.67
C GLY A 196 -23.25 12.47 -14.07
N ARG A 197 -22.60 12.66 -12.92
CA ARG A 197 -22.43 13.88 -12.13
C ARG A 197 -21.32 13.65 -11.10
N GLU A 198 -20.76 14.75 -10.60
CA GLU A 198 -19.89 14.73 -9.43
C GLU A 198 -20.66 14.25 -8.19
N PRO A 199 -20.00 13.52 -7.26
CA PRO A 199 -20.63 13.10 -6.02
C PRO A 199 -21.00 14.32 -5.17
N SER A 200 -22.24 14.33 -4.67
CA SER A 200 -22.67 15.33 -3.70
C SER A 200 -22.10 15.00 -2.31
N ALA A 201 -22.18 15.96 -1.39
CA ALA A 201 -21.85 15.74 0.02
C ALA A 201 -22.64 14.56 0.62
N GLU A 202 -23.92 14.44 0.26
CA GLU A 202 -24.80 13.35 0.70
C GLU A 202 -24.34 12.00 0.16
N ASP A 203 -23.91 11.95 -1.11
CA ASP A 203 -23.38 10.72 -1.71
C ASP A 203 -22.12 10.28 -0.95
N ILE A 204 -21.20 11.21 -0.66
CA ILE A 204 -19.95 10.93 0.10
C ILE A 204 -20.26 10.35 1.48
N ASP A 205 -21.21 10.95 2.19
CA ASP A 205 -21.59 10.54 3.54
C ASP A 205 -22.20 9.12 3.59
N THR A 206 -22.66 8.57 2.46
CA THR A 206 -23.12 7.17 2.40
C THR A 206 -21.99 6.14 2.48
N TYR A 207 -20.76 6.51 2.10
CA TYR A 207 -19.65 5.55 1.98
C TYR A 207 -18.35 5.99 2.67
N ILE A 208 -18.22 7.23 3.12
CA ILE A 208 -17.12 7.70 3.97
C ILE A 208 -17.66 8.26 5.27
N SER A 209 -17.10 7.78 6.38
CA SER A 209 -17.28 8.34 7.70
C SER A 209 -15.92 8.78 8.28
N VAL A 210 -15.95 9.83 9.09
CA VAL A 210 -14.85 10.27 9.95
C VAL A 210 -15.30 10.38 11.40
N GLU A 211 -16.26 9.55 11.79
CA GLU A 211 -16.90 9.56 13.10
C GLU A 211 -16.74 8.20 13.78
N LEU A 212 -16.65 8.21 15.11
CA LEU A 212 -16.76 7.02 15.96
C LEU A 212 -18.21 6.52 15.90
N PRO A 213 -18.45 5.24 15.56
CA PRO A 213 -19.76 4.63 15.68
C PRO A 213 -20.28 4.69 17.12
N ASP A 214 -21.60 4.73 17.30
CA ASP A 214 -22.18 4.66 18.65
C ASP A 214 -21.90 3.28 19.27
N PRO A 215 -21.21 3.18 20.42
CA PRO A 215 -20.83 1.91 21.02
C PRO A 215 -22.03 1.07 21.49
N SER A 216 -23.21 1.68 21.70
CA SER A 216 -24.44 0.97 22.06
C SER A 216 -25.15 0.37 20.84
N MET A 217 -25.02 1.01 19.67
CA MET A 217 -25.68 0.59 18.42
C MET A 217 -24.79 -0.30 17.56
N ASP A 218 -23.49 0.00 17.49
CA ASP A 218 -22.50 -0.73 16.70
C ASP A 218 -21.19 -0.92 17.48
N PRO A 219 -21.19 -1.77 18.52
CA PRO A 219 -20.02 -2.00 19.36
C PRO A 219 -18.81 -2.53 18.58
N LEU A 220 -19.05 -3.35 17.56
CA LEU A 220 -17.99 -3.86 16.68
C LEU A 220 -17.41 -2.76 15.79
N GLY A 221 -18.25 -1.91 15.19
CA GLY A 221 -17.78 -0.75 14.44
C GLY A 221 -16.95 0.17 15.32
N PHE A 222 -17.42 0.47 16.53
CA PHE A 222 -16.70 1.29 17.49
C PHE A 222 -15.32 0.72 17.84
N SER A 223 -15.22 -0.57 18.17
CA SER A 223 -13.94 -1.19 18.53
C SER A 223 -12.95 -1.19 17.36
N LEU A 224 -13.42 -1.47 16.14
CA LEU A 224 -12.57 -1.48 14.95
C LEU A 224 -12.12 -0.09 14.53
N VAL A 225 -13.00 0.93 14.63
CA VAL A 225 -12.62 2.32 14.35
C VAL A 225 -11.62 2.81 15.40
N GLN A 226 -11.83 2.49 16.68
CA GLN A 226 -10.89 2.79 17.76
C GLN A 226 -9.50 2.19 17.49
N GLU A 227 -9.45 0.92 17.12
CA GLU A 227 -8.21 0.19 16.92
C GLU A 227 -7.48 0.64 15.64
N PHE A 228 -8.20 0.65 14.53
CA PHE A 228 -7.59 0.81 13.21
C PHE A 228 -7.71 2.23 12.67
N MET A 229 -8.78 2.97 12.93
CA MET A 229 -9.08 4.22 12.19
C MET A 229 -8.82 5.50 13.00
N ILE A 230 -8.06 5.44 14.09
CA ILE A 230 -7.65 6.63 14.86
C ILE A 230 -6.23 7.08 14.50
N HIS A 231 -6.09 8.33 14.05
CA HIS A 231 -4.81 8.99 13.91
C HIS A 231 -4.23 9.35 15.29
N GLY A 232 -2.91 9.20 15.47
CA GLY A 232 -2.23 9.68 16.67
C GLY A 232 -2.57 8.90 17.95
N PRO A 233 -2.23 9.42 19.14
CA PRO A 233 -2.03 10.83 19.45
C PRO A 233 -0.74 11.42 18.85
N CYS A 234 -0.80 12.68 18.39
CA CYS A 234 0.33 13.47 17.92
C CYS A 234 0.18 14.94 18.38
N GLY A 235 1.04 15.85 17.91
CA GLY A 235 0.94 17.26 18.29
C GLY A 235 1.42 17.47 19.73
N PRO A 236 0.71 18.28 20.54
CA PRO A 236 1.06 18.51 21.94
C PRO A 236 1.11 17.22 22.77
N PHE A 237 0.28 16.24 22.41
CA PHE A 237 0.21 14.95 23.11
C PHE A 237 1.40 14.02 22.80
N ASN A 238 1.99 14.14 21.62
CA ASN A 238 3.17 13.38 21.24
C ASN A 238 3.96 14.10 20.12
N PRO A 239 4.85 15.03 20.49
CA PRO A 239 5.63 15.82 19.54
C PRO A 239 6.59 14.98 18.68
N ASN A 240 6.94 13.78 19.13
CA ASN A 240 7.88 12.88 18.48
C ASN A 240 7.21 11.89 17.49
N SER A 241 5.90 12.02 17.28
CA SER A 241 5.19 11.18 16.30
C SER A 241 5.75 11.35 14.90
N GLN A 242 5.78 10.28 14.10
CA GLN A 242 6.35 10.29 12.74
C GLN A 242 5.67 11.29 11.79
N CYS A 243 4.40 11.61 12.04
CA CYS A 243 3.66 12.61 11.27
C CYS A 243 4.07 14.05 11.61
N MET A 244 4.83 14.30 12.69
CA MET A 244 5.17 15.65 13.13
C MET A 244 6.35 16.20 12.32
N LYS A 245 6.17 17.38 11.75
CA LYS A 245 7.22 18.15 11.07
C LYS A 245 7.08 19.61 11.44
N ASN A 246 8.18 20.25 11.87
CA ASN A 246 8.20 21.65 12.29
C ASN A 246 7.12 21.99 13.35
N GLY A 247 6.92 21.10 14.32
CA GLY A 247 5.94 21.26 15.40
C GLY A 247 4.46 21.09 14.99
N LYS A 248 4.17 20.74 13.73
CA LYS A 248 2.81 20.52 13.23
C LYS A 248 2.64 19.11 12.68
N CYS A 249 1.44 18.55 12.81
CA CYS A 249 1.11 17.30 12.16
C CYS A 249 1.01 17.53 10.64
N THR A 250 1.78 16.78 9.85
CA THR A 250 1.78 16.83 8.38
C THR A 250 0.45 16.42 7.76
N LYS A 251 -0.43 15.75 8.53
CA LYS A 251 -1.79 15.36 8.14
C LYS A 251 -2.86 16.31 8.70
N ASN A 252 -2.45 17.40 9.36
CA ASN A 252 -3.31 18.44 9.93
C ASN A 252 -4.32 17.90 10.97
N TYR A 253 -3.89 16.97 11.83
CA TYR A 253 -4.66 16.54 12.99
C TYR A 253 -4.33 17.39 14.24
N PRO A 254 -5.31 17.66 15.12
CA PRO A 254 -6.73 17.29 15.00
C PRO A 254 -7.46 18.06 13.89
N LYS A 255 -8.38 17.39 13.19
CA LYS A 255 -9.24 18.03 12.18
C LYS A 255 -10.35 18.85 12.86
N PRO A 256 -10.86 19.94 12.27
CA PRO A 256 -11.97 20.70 12.84
C PRO A 256 -13.28 19.89 12.77
N PHE A 257 -14.19 20.15 13.71
CA PHE A 257 -15.57 19.68 13.63
C PHE A 257 -16.33 20.38 12.49
N ARG A 258 -17.28 19.66 11.89
CA ARG A 258 -18.14 20.13 10.80
C ARG A 258 -19.52 19.50 10.92
N ILE A 259 -20.55 20.32 10.71
CA ILE A 259 -21.96 19.86 10.77
C ILE A 259 -22.31 19.05 9.54
N ASP A 260 -21.75 19.41 8.37
CA ASP A 260 -22.04 18.80 7.07
C ASP A 260 -20.75 18.63 6.25
N THR A 261 -20.78 17.66 5.33
CA THR A 261 -19.74 17.52 4.30
C THR A 261 -19.85 18.68 3.30
N SER A 262 -18.71 19.24 2.93
CA SER A 262 -18.60 20.36 1.98
C SER A 262 -17.34 20.18 1.14
N PHE A 263 -17.10 21.05 0.15
CA PHE A 263 -15.90 21.01 -0.68
C PHE A 263 -15.07 22.29 -0.49
N ASP A 264 -13.75 22.16 -0.49
CA ASP A 264 -12.85 23.32 -0.55
C ASP A 264 -12.79 23.92 -1.98
N PRO A 265 -12.17 25.10 -2.18
CA PRO A 265 -12.05 25.72 -3.50
C PRO A 265 -11.34 24.85 -4.54
N GLU A 266 -10.52 23.92 -4.10
CA GLU A 266 -9.80 22.95 -4.94
C GLU A 266 -10.63 21.69 -5.23
N GLY A 267 -11.83 21.57 -4.67
CA GLY A 267 -12.75 20.46 -4.88
C GLY A 267 -12.55 19.27 -3.95
N TYR A 268 -11.69 19.37 -2.92
CA TYR A 268 -11.51 18.28 -1.96
C TYR A 268 -12.63 18.25 -0.92
N PRO A 269 -13.09 17.05 -0.53
CA PRO A 269 -14.11 16.91 0.48
C PRO A 269 -13.60 17.29 1.87
N LEU A 270 -14.39 18.12 2.53
CA LEU A 270 -14.28 18.50 3.93
C LEU A 270 -15.38 17.76 4.68
N TYR A 271 -15.10 16.53 5.08
CA TYR A 271 -16.08 15.61 5.66
C TYR A 271 -16.78 16.16 6.90
N ARG A 272 -18.07 15.84 7.01
CA ARG A 272 -18.87 15.97 8.22
C ARG A 272 -18.17 15.30 9.39
N ARG A 273 -18.06 16.02 10.50
CA ARG A 273 -17.39 15.54 11.70
C ARG A 273 -18.06 16.15 12.92
N GLN A 274 -19.07 15.48 13.45
CA GLN A 274 -19.86 15.99 14.56
C GLN A 274 -19.12 15.86 15.90
N ASP A 275 -19.38 16.79 16.80
CA ASP A 275 -19.05 16.64 18.23
C ASP A 275 -20.21 15.92 18.94
N ASN A 276 -20.21 14.59 18.82
CA ASN A 276 -21.20 13.72 19.45
C ASN A 276 -20.80 13.29 20.86
N ARG A 277 -19.73 13.88 21.42
CA ARG A 277 -19.14 13.56 22.75
C ARG A 277 -18.64 12.12 22.91
N ILE A 278 -18.64 11.31 21.86
CA ILE A 278 -18.05 9.97 21.87
C ILE A 278 -16.54 10.09 21.80
N THR A 279 -15.85 9.30 22.61
CA THR A 279 -14.39 9.34 22.73
C THR A 279 -13.81 7.94 22.86
N VAL A 280 -12.52 7.83 22.54
CA VAL A 280 -11.72 6.61 22.70
C VAL A 280 -10.41 6.94 23.42
N TRP A 281 -9.85 5.95 24.11
CA TRP A 281 -8.54 6.08 24.74
C TRP A 281 -7.46 5.47 23.85
N LYS A 282 -6.41 6.25 23.57
CA LYS A 282 -5.23 5.78 22.83
C LYS A 282 -3.96 6.34 23.46
N ASN A 283 -3.07 5.45 23.89
CA ASN A 283 -1.82 5.78 24.59
C ASN A 283 -2.02 6.77 25.77
N GLY A 284 -3.07 6.56 26.57
CA GLY A 284 -3.38 7.40 27.73
C GLY A 284 -3.98 8.78 27.40
N VAL A 285 -4.36 9.02 26.14
CA VAL A 285 -5.01 10.25 25.69
C VAL A 285 -6.43 9.94 25.23
N GLN A 286 -7.38 10.76 25.66
CA GLN A 286 -8.77 10.70 25.21
C GLN A 286 -8.89 11.47 23.88
N LEU A 287 -9.35 10.79 22.83
CA LEU A 287 -9.47 11.31 21.48
C LEU A 287 -10.93 11.20 21.03
N ASP A 288 -11.41 12.22 20.31
CA ASP A 288 -12.76 12.29 19.77
C ASP A 288 -12.75 12.17 18.23
N ASN A 289 -13.88 12.45 17.60
CA ASN A 289 -14.03 12.40 16.15
C ASN A 289 -12.97 13.20 15.40
N ARG A 290 -12.33 14.25 15.95
CA ARG A 290 -11.26 15.03 15.29
C ARG A 290 -10.03 14.22 14.90
N TRP A 291 -9.89 13.01 15.44
CA TRP A 291 -8.77 12.11 15.23
C TRP A 291 -9.09 10.92 14.33
N VAL A 292 -10.35 10.74 13.95
CA VAL A 292 -10.77 9.62 13.09
C VAL A 292 -10.34 9.87 11.65
N VAL A 293 -9.74 8.84 11.06
CA VAL A 293 -9.29 8.77 9.68
C VAL A 293 -10.48 8.41 8.77
N PRO A 294 -10.63 9.06 7.59
CA PRO A 294 -11.69 8.73 6.63
C PRO A 294 -11.74 7.24 6.28
N HIS A 295 -12.93 6.65 6.40
CA HIS A 295 -13.09 5.22 6.20
C HIS A 295 -14.48 4.87 5.71
N ASN A 296 -14.58 3.77 4.96
CA ASN A 296 -15.84 3.07 4.74
C ASN A 296 -15.97 1.99 5.81
N LEU A 297 -16.98 2.05 6.68
CA LEU A 297 -17.09 1.16 7.86
C LEU A 297 -17.18 -0.34 7.53
N ALA A 298 -17.67 -0.71 6.34
CA ALA A 298 -17.71 -2.11 5.92
C ALA A 298 -16.30 -2.70 5.72
N VAL A 299 -15.32 -1.86 5.36
CA VAL A 299 -13.96 -2.28 5.02
C VAL A 299 -13.16 -2.72 6.25
N PRO A 300 -13.00 -1.93 7.35
CA PRO A 300 -12.34 -2.42 8.55
C PRO A 300 -13.13 -3.54 9.24
N LYS A 301 -14.46 -3.61 9.07
CA LYS A 301 -15.26 -4.76 9.53
C LYS A 301 -14.88 -6.07 8.84
N LYS A 302 -14.63 -6.03 7.53
CA LYS A 302 -14.24 -7.21 6.78
C LYS A 302 -12.76 -7.58 6.94
N TYR A 303 -11.88 -6.58 6.89
CA TYR A 303 -10.44 -6.83 6.77
C TYR A 303 -9.66 -6.61 8.08
N GLN A 304 -10.28 -6.06 9.12
CA GLN A 304 -9.66 -5.81 10.43
C GLN A 304 -8.27 -5.17 10.28
N ALA A 305 -8.21 -4.05 9.56
CA ALA A 305 -6.96 -3.39 9.20
C ALA A 305 -7.17 -1.89 9.05
N HIS A 306 -6.07 -1.13 9.12
CA HIS A 306 -6.07 0.31 8.85
C HIS A 306 -6.25 0.54 7.35
N ILE A 307 -7.46 0.92 6.93
CA ILE A 307 -7.82 1.12 5.54
C ILE A 307 -8.48 2.48 5.36
N ASN A 308 -7.69 3.47 4.93
CA ASN A 308 -8.17 4.82 4.62
C ASN A 308 -8.96 4.81 3.32
N VAL A 309 -10.07 5.57 3.25
CA VAL A 309 -10.85 5.78 2.02
C VAL A 309 -11.15 7.26 1.87
N GLU A 310 -10.76 7.83 0.75
CA GLU A 310 -10.97 9.23 0.37
C GLU A 310 -11.78 9.30 -0.93
N ALA A 311 -12.65 10.32 -1.04
CA ALA A 311 -13.33 10.68 -2.28
C ALA A 311 -12.47 11.67 -3.08
#